data_AF-A0A9D9VVN3-F1
#
_entry.id   AF-A0A9D9VVN3-F1
#
_cell.length_a   1.000
_cell.length_b   1.000
_cell.length_c   1.000
_cell.angle_alpha   90.00
_cell.angle_beta   90.00
_cell.angle_gamma   90.00
#
_symmetry.space_group_name_H-M   'P 1'
#
loop_
_entity.id
_entity.type
_entity.pdbx_description
1 polymer ?
#
loop_
_entity_poly.entity_id
_entity_poly.type
_entity_poly.pdbx_seq_one_letter_code
_entity_poly.pdbx_strand_id
1 'polypeptide(L)'
;MSRTEIATIGEFGLIRRLTEDIKLINESSKYGVGDDAAVLTYPSEKQVLVTTDLLMEGVHFDLVYVPLKHLGYKAAVVNFSDIYAMNGSPKQITVSLAISKRFSIEDIEEFYTGLRLACEQYHVDIVGGDTTSSLTGLAISITCIG
;
A
#
# COMPACT_ATOMS: atom_id res chain seq x y z
N MET A 1 -10.15 -16.68 -14.74
CA MET A 1 -8.97 -16.81 -13.88
C MET A 1 -9.29 -17.82 -12.79
N SER A 2 -8.33 -18.64 -12.37
CA SER A 2 -8.51 -19.48 -11.18
C SER A 2 -8.57 -18.59 -9.95
N ARG A 3 -9.56 -18.81 -9.09
CA ARG A 3 -9.67 -18.12 -7.80
C ARG A 3 -8.87 -18.91 -6.77
N THR A 4 -7.83 -18.32 -6.20
CA THR A 4 -6.99 -18.98 -5.21
C THR A 4 -7.22 -18.38 -3.82
N GLU A 5 -7.61 -19.21 -2.86
CA GLU A 5 -7.88 -18.76 -1.49
C GLU A 5 -6.58 -18.32 -0.80
N ILE A 6 -6.58 -17.16 -0.13
CA ILE A 6 -5.40 -16.65 0.61
C ILE A 6 -4.91 -17.68 1.64
N ALA A 7 -5.83 -18.45 2.23
CA ALA A 7 -5.52 -19.49 3.21
C ALA A 7 -4.54 -20.56 2.68
N THR A 8 -4.39 -20.74 1.36
CA THR A 8 -3.45 -21.73 0.80
C THR A 8 -1.99 -21.32 0.94
N ILE A 9 -1.70 -20.03 1.04
CA ILE A 9 -0.33 -19.50 1.22
C ILE A 9 -0.14 -18.80 2.58
N GLY A 10 -1.24 -18.52 3.28
CA GLY A 10 -1.24 -17.80 4.55
C GLY A 10 -0.80 -16.34 4.39
N GLU A 11 -0.76 -15.64 5.53
CA GLU A 11 -0.39 -14.22 5.61
C GLU A 11 1.01 -13.95 5.04
N PHE A 12 2.03 -14.63 5.56
CA PHE A 12 3.41 -14.44 5.11
C PHE A 12 3.64 -14.81 3.65
N GLY A 13 2.93 -15.83 3.14
CA GLY A 13 3.00 -16.20 1.73
C GLY A 13 2.40 -15.11 0.85
N LEU A 14 1.28 -14.52 1.27
CA LEU A 14 0.66 -13.39 0.56
C LEU A 14 1.58 -12.16 0.58
N ILE A 15 2.11 -11.78 1.74
CA ILE A 15 3.04 -10.66 1.87
C ILE A 15 4.21 -10.85 0.90
N ARG A 16 4.91 -12.00 0.98
CA ARG A 16 6.05 -12.31 0.10
C ARG A 16 5.69 -12.13 -1.38
N ARG A 17 4.55 -12.68 -1.80
CA ARG A 17 4.09 -12.63 -3.19
C ARG A 17 3.77 -11.21 -3.65
N LEU A 18 3.19 -10.40 -2.78
CA LEU A 18 2.86 -9.00 -3.08
C LEU A 18 4.09 -8.09 -3.08
N THR A 19 5.21 -8.50 -2.48
CA THR A 19 6.35 -7.62 -2.20
C THR A 19 7.65 -8.05 -2.86
N GLU A 20 7.74 -9.27 -3.42
CA GLU A 20 8.99 -9.82 -3.97
C GLU A 20 9.64 -8.97 -5.06
N ASP A 21 8.83 -8.32 -5.90
CA ASP A 21 9.30 -7.49 -7.01
C ASP A 21 9.38 -5.98 -6.68
N ILE A 22 9.31 -5.60 -5.39
CA ILE A 22 9.45 -4.19 -5.00
C ILE A 22 10.90 -3.75 -5.17
N LYS A 23 11.12 -2.66 -5.92
CA LYS A 23 12.42 -2.01 -6.08
C LYS A 23 12.35 -0.62 -5.46
N LEU A 24 13.30 -0.32 -4.58
CA LEU A 24 13.45 1.01 -4.00
C LEU A 24 14.14 1.92 -5.02
N ILE A 25 13.55 3.07 -5.29
CA ILE A 25 14.08 4.07 -6.22
C ILE A 25 14.53 5.35 -5.52
N ASN A 26 14.04 5.65 -4.32
CA ASN A 26 14.50 6.82 -3.57
C ASN A 26 15.75 6.48 -2.75
N GLU A 27 16.80 7.28 -2.87
CA GLU A 27 18.04 7.12 -2.10
C GLU A 27 17.83 7.21 -0.58
N SER A 28 16.74 7.86 -0.15
CA SER A 28 16.33 7.94 1.25
C SER A 28 15.84 6.60 1.79
N SER A 29 15.47 5.64 0.95
CA SER A 29 14.99 4.31 1.32
C SER A 29 16.18 3.33 1.35
N LYS A 30 16.78 3.08 2.52
CA LYS A 30 17.98 2.23 2.67
C LYS A 30 17.65 0.74 2.75
N TYR A 31 16.60 0.44 3.51
CA TYR A 31 16.02 -0.90 3.64
C TYR A 31 14.51 -0.74 3.58
N GLY A 32 13.84 -1.63 2.85
CA GLY A 32 12.39 -1.60 2.63
C GLY A 32 11.76 -2.91 3.04
N VAL A 33 10.79 -3.38 2.26
CA VAL A 33 10.06 -4.61 2.56
C VAL A 33 11.00 -5.82 2.58
N GLY A 34 10.86 -6.69 3.59
CA GLY A 34 11.61 -7.93 3.74
C GLY A 34 12.40 -8.05 5.04
N ASP A 35 12.46 -6.97 5.83
CA ASP A 35 13.03 -6.93 7.19
C ASP A 35 11.98 -6.37 8.18
N ASP A 36 12.27 -6.37 9.48
CA ASP A 36 11.33 -5.98 10.54
C ASP A 36 10.91 -4.50 10.47
N ALA A 37 11.70 -3.65 9.80
CA ALA A 37 11.39 -2.25 9.60
C ALA A 37 12.10 -1.67 8.36
N ALA A 38 11.47 -0.65 7.76
CA ALA A 38 12.13 0.20 6.79
C ALA A 38 13.15 1.12 7.47
N VAL A 39 14.28 1.36 6.80
CA VAL A 39 15.28 2.34 7.25
C VAL A 39 15.28 3.51 6.29
N LEU A 40 14.88 4.67 6.80
CA LEU A 40 14.80 5.91 6.03
C LEU A 40 15.90 6.88 6.47
N THR A 41 16.54 7.53 5.51
CA THR A 41 17.59 8.54 5.77
C THR A 41 17.27 9.81 5.03
N TYR A 42 17.17 10.91 5.79
CA TYR A 42 16.93 12.25 5.27
C TYR A 42 18.05 13.20 5.68
N PRO A 43 18.41 14.17 4.82
CA PRO A 43 19.29 15.28 5.21
C PRO A 43 18.71 16.05 6.40
N SER A 44 19.58 16.59 7.27
CA SER A 44 19.19 17.24 8.52
C SER A 44 18.43 18.55 8.33
N GLU A 45 18.56 19.18 7.16
CA GLU A 45 17.88 20.42 6.77
C GLU A 45 16.45 20.19 6.25
N LYS A 46 16.03 18.93 6.03
CA LYS A 46 14.67 18.62 5.56
C LYS A 46 13.74 18.33 6.73
N GLN A 47 12.51 18.82 6.61
CA GLN A 47 11.39 18.37 7.42
C GLN A 47 10.82 17.09 6.80
N VAL A 48 10.33 16.19 7.65
CA VAL A 48 9.63 14.98 7.22
C VAL A 48 8.14 15.18 7.48
N LEU A 49 7.35 15.06 6.43
CA LEU A 49 5.90 15.08 6.50
C LEU A 49 5.38 13.65 6.57
N VAL A 50 4.37 13.44 7.42
CA VAL A 50 3.74 12.13 7.57
C VAL A 50 2.23 12.34 7.61
N THR A 51 1.51 11.59 6.79
CA THR A 51 0.05 11.49 6.82
C THR A 51 -0.37 10.02 6.79
N THR A 52 -1.57 9.74 7.28
CA THR A 52 -2.15 8.40 7.27
C THR A 52 -3.63 8.49 7.02
N ASP A 53 -4.11 7.77 6.01
CA ASP A 53 -5.54 7.61 5.73
C ASP A 53 -5.99 6.17 5.94
N LEU A 54 -7.21 6.04 6.46
CA LEU A 54 -7.92 4.78 6.58
C LEU A 54 -9.14 4.76 5.64
N LEU A 55 -9.15 3.83 4.70
CA LEU A 55 -10.24 3.58 3.78
C LEU A 55 -10.94 2.28 4.14
N MET A 56 -12.20 2.40 4.52
CA MET A 56 -13.07 1.29 4.92
C MET A 56 -14.12 1.01 3.86
N GLU A 57 -14.27 -0.25 3.46
CA GLU A 57 -15.35 -0.67 2.57
C GLU A 57 -16.73 -0.37 3.17
N GLY A 58 -17.64 0.15 2.35
CA GLY A 58 -18.97 0.60 2.77
C GLY A 58 -19.00 1.99 3.43
N VAL A 59 -17.84 2.61 3.66
CA VAL A 59 -17.73 3.99 4.20
C VAL A 59 -17.04 4.91 3.19
N HIS A 60 -15.86 4.51 2.72
CA HIS A 60 -15.00 5.33 1.85
C HIS A 60 -15.02 4.87 0.38
N PHE A 61 -15.37 3.60 0.16
CA PHE A 61 -15.50 3.01 -1.16
C PHE A 61 -16.51 1.86 -1.16
N ASP A 62 -16.99 1.52 -2.35
CA ASP A 62 -17.85 0.39 -2.59
C ASP A 62 -17.35 -0.33 -3.86
N LEU A 63 -17.09 -1.63 -3.71
CA LEU A 63 -16.50 -2.47 -4.75
C LEU A 63 -17.45 -2.75 -5.91
N VAL A 64 -18.75 -2.45 -5.78
CA VAL A 64 -19.69 -2.46 -6.91
C VAL A 64 -19.33 -1.37 -7.93
N TYR A 65 -18.78 -0.25 -7.49
CA TYR A 65 -18.49 0.91 -8.34
C TYR A 65 -17.00 1.13 -8.59
N VAL A 66 -16.13 0.60 -7.74
CA VAL A 66 -14.68 0.83 -7.81
C VAL A 66 -13.95 -0.50 -7.95
N PRO A 67 -13.50 -0.86 -9.18
CA PRO A 67 -12.65 -2.02 -9.40
C PRO A 67 -11.38 -1.96 -8.56
N LEU A 68 -10.85 -3.11 -8.13
CA LEU A 68 -9.73 -3.20 -7.19
C LEU A 68 -8.48 -2.49 -7.67
N LYS A 69 -8.16 -2.59 -8.97
CA LYS A 69 -7.04 -1.84 -9.57
C LYS A 69 -7.22 -0.32 -9.43
N HIS A 70 -8.43 0.19 -9.65
CA HIS A 70 -8.70 1.62 -9.50
C HIS A 70 -8.68 2.02 -8.03
N LEU A 71 -9.16 1.16 -7.14
CA LEU A 71 -9.11 1.36 -5.70
C LEU A 71 -7.67 1.47 -5.19
N GLY A 72 -6.77 0.57 -5.63
CA GLY A 72 -5.35 0.62 -5.29
C GLY A 72 -4.69 1.92 -5.73
N TYR A 73 -4.94 2.36 -6.97
CA TYR A 73 -4.42 3.63 -7.47
C TYR A 73 -4.96 4.82 -6.65
N LYS A 74 -6.28 4.86 -6.40
CA LYS A 74 -6.92 5.89 -5.58
C LYS A 74 -6.35 5.93 -4.17
N ALA A 75 -6.18 4.79 -3.52
CA ALA A 75 -5.70 4.70 -2.15
C ALA A 75 -4.32 5.34 -1.97
N ALA A 76 -3.40 5.10 -2.92
CA ALA A 76 -2.11 5.76 -2.95
C ALA A 76 -2.24 7.28 -3.18
N VAL A 77 -2.96 7.69 -4.23
CA VAL A 77 -3.01 9.10 -4.64
C VAL A 77 -3.69 10.00 -3.61
N VAL A 78 -4.68 9.51 -2.86
CA VAL A 78 -5.29 10.28 -1.77
C VAL A 78 -4.24 10.66 -0.72
N ASN A 79 -3.40 9.72 -0.29
CA ASN A 79 -2.32 10.00 0.65
C ASN A 79 -1.22 10.90 0.06
N PHE A 80 -0.93 10.76 -1.24
CA PHE A 80 0.04 11.63 -1.91
C PHE A 80 -0.45 13.08 -1.95
N SER A 81 -1.76 13.27 -2.13
CA SER A 81 -2.39 14.59 -2.19
C SER A 81 -2.17 15.40 -0.92
N ASP A 82 -2.23 14.76 0.26
CA ASP A 82 -2.00 15.42 1.54
C ASP A 82 -0.58 15.97 1.67
N ILE A 83 0.42 15.18 1.27
CA ILE A 83 1.82 15.61 1.24
C ILE A 83 2.00 16.77 0.26
N TYR A 84 1.40 16.70 -0.92
CA TYR A 84 1.44 17.80 -1.89
C TYR A 84 0.74 19.06 -1.39
N ALA A 85 -0.38 18.94 -0.68
CA ALA A 85 -1.11 20.08 -0.12
C ALA A 85 -0.28 20.86 0.92
N MET A 86 0.67 20.18 1.56
CA MET A 86 1.63 20.76 2.50
C MET A 86 2.95 21.20 1.83
N ASN A 87 2.98 21.26 0.49
CA ASN A 87 4.17 21.58 -0.31
C ASN A 87 5.35 20.60 -0.10
N GLY A 88 5.05 19.36 0.30
CA GLY A 88 6.00 18.25 0.38
C GLY A 88 6.10 17.46 -0.93
N SER A 89 6.89 16.40 -0.91
CA SER A 89 7.00 15.48 -2.04
C SER A 89 6.97 14.05 -1.53
N PRO A 90 5.93 13.25 -1.81
CA PRO A 90 5.83 11.90 -1.29
C PRO A 90 7.03 11.05 -1.74
N LYS A 91 7.57 10.25 -0.82
CA LYS A 91 8.76 9.43 -1.01
C LYS A 91 8.56 7.97 -0.68
N GLN A 92 7.86 7.67 0.41
CA GLN A 92 7.55 6.30 0.78
C GLN A 92 6.11 6.15 1.24
N ILE A 93 5.61 4.93 1.14
CA ILE A 93 4.40 4.50 1.81
C ILE A 93 4.59 3.18 2.55
N THR A 94 3.82 3.02 3.63
CA THR A 94 3.49 1.70 4.17
C THR A 94 2.03 1.38 3.86
N VAL A 95 1.75 0.10 3.61
CA VAL A 95 0.44 -0.36 3.15
C VAL A 95 -0.06 -1.47 4.06
N SER A 96 -1.04 -1.17 4.88
CA SER A 96 -1.66 -2.12 5.78
C SER A 96 -3.05 -2.51 5.31
N LEU A 97 -3.30 -3.81 5.15
CA LEU A 97 -4.57 -4.35 4.67
C LEU A 97 -5.20 -5.26 5.72
N ALA A 98 -6.50 -5.06 5.98
CA ALA A 98 -7.32 -6.08 6.65
C ALA A 98 -8.27 -6.69 5.63
N ILE A 99 -8.13 -7.99 5.39
CA ILE A 99 -8.71 -8.66 4.22
C ILE A 99 -9.69 -9.74 4.69
N SER A 100 -10.93 -9.67 4.20
CA SER A 100 -11.92 -10.71 4.49
C SER A 100 -11.81 -11.92 3.58
N LYS A 101 -12.31 -13.07 4.03
CA LYS A 101 -12.25 -14.36 3.31
C LYS A 101 -12.90 -14.39 1.91
N ARG A 102 -13.61 -13.33 1.50
CA ARG A 102 -14.20 -13.27 0.15
C ARG A 102 -13.16 -13.00 -0.93
N PHE A 103 -12.06 -12.32 -0.58
CA PHE A 103 -11.00 -11.97 -1.51
C PHE A 103 -10.06 -13.14 -1.77
N SER A 104 -9.70 -13.33 -3.03
CA SER A 104 -8.67 -14.26 -3.47
C SER A 104 -7.30 -13.59 -3.53
N ILE A 105 -6.25 -14.38 -3.77
CA ILE A 105 -4.91 -13.86 -4.03
C ILE A 105 -4.93 -12.91 -5.23
N GLU A 106 -5.60 -13.30 -6.30
CA GLU A 106 -5.69 -12.53 -7.55
C GLU A 106 -6.39 -11.18 -7.34
N ASP A 107 -7.40 -11.12 -6.47
CA ASP A 107 -8.08 -9.86 -6.12
C ASP A 107 -7.10 -8.86 -5.47
N ILE A 108 -6.26 -9.33 -4.55
CA ILE A 108 -5.28 -8.49 -3.85
C ILE A 108 -4.10 -8.13 -4.75
N GLU A 109 -3.69 -9.03 -5.65
CA GLU A 109 -2.73 -8.72 -6.72
C GLU A 109 -3.27 -7.61 -7.65
N GLU A 110 -4.57 -7.64 -7.98
CA GLU A 110 -5.20 -6.59 -8.79
C GLU A 110 -5.18 -5.24 -8.07
N PHE A 111 -5.49 -5.23 -6.77
CA PHE A 111 -5.35 -4.03 -5.93
C PHE A 111 -3.90 -3.50 -5.94
N TYR A 112 -2.91 -4.37 -5.66
CA TYR A 112 -1.50 -3.99 -5.67
C TYR A 112 -1.01 -3.54 -7.05
N THR A 113 -1.56 -4.07 -8.14
CA THR A 113 -1.26 -3.62 -9.50
C THR A 113 -1.62 -2.14 -9.66
N GLY A 114 -2.78 -1.73 -9.15
CA GLY A 114 -3.21 -0.34 -9.15
C GLY A 114 -2.34 0.56 -8.28
N LEU A 115 -2.05 0.08 -7.06
CA LEU A 115 -1.20 0.77 -6.10
C LEU A 115 0.22 0.99 -6.64
N ARG A 116 0.83 -0.05 -7.21
CA ARG A 116 2.17 0.01 -7.82
C ARG A 116 2.19 0.97 -9.00
N LEU A 117 1.15 0.98 -9.84
CA LEU A 117 1.05 1.93 -10.94
C LEU A 117 1.08 3.39 -10.45
N ALA A 118 0.40 3.70 -9.35
CA ALA A 118 0.50 5.02 -8.73
C ALA A 118 1.92 5.28 -8.21
N CYS A 119 2.49 4.34 -7.45
CA CYS A 119 3.85 4.46 -6.91
C CYS A 119 4.90 4.71 -7.99
N GLU A 120 4.84 3.98 -9.11
CA GLU A 120 5.70 4.16 -10.28
C GLU A 120 5.53 5.55 -10.91
N GLN A 121 4.29 5.99 -11.11
CA GLN A 121 4.00 7.29 -11.70
C GLN A 121 4.52 8.46 -10.84
N TYR A 122 4.34 8.38 -9.52
CA TYR A 122 4.69 9.45 -8.58
C TYR A 122 6.09 9.27 -7.94
N HIS A 123 6.82 8.23 -8.32
CA HIS A 123 8.16 7.90 -7.82
C HIS A 123 8.21 7.69 -6.29
N VAL A 124 7.25 6.93 -5.76
CA VAL A 124 7.09 6.64 -4.32
C VAL A 124 7.43 5.16 -4.07
N ASP A 125 8.23 4.89 -3.04
CA ASP A 125 8.58 3.52 -2.66
C ASP A 125 7.54 2.90 -1.72
N ILE A 126 7.13 1.66 -1.97
CA ILE A 126 6.45 0.86 -0.96
C ILE A 126 7.54 0.26 -0.06
N VAL A 127 7.61 0.67 1.21
CA VAL A 127 8.70 0.27 2.12
C VAL A 127 8.29 -0.66 3.25
N GLY A 128 6.99 -0.87 3.43
CA GLY A 128 6.49 -1.73 4.50
C GLY A 128 4.98 -1.84 4.46
N GLY A 129 4.44 -2.39 5.53
CA GLY A 129 3.02 -2.65 5.62
C GLY A 129 2.69 -3.74 6.62
N ASP A 130 1.42 -4.08 6.66
CA ASP A 130 0.92 -5.21 7.43
C ASP A 130 -0.22 -5.87 6.66
N THR A 131 -0.48 -7.14 6.92
CA THR A 131 -1.62 -7.82 6.32
C THR A 131 -2.27 -8.70 7.36
N THR A 132 -3.56 -8.51 7.57
CA THR A 132 -4.31 -9.30 8.56
C THR A 132 -5.69 -9.69 8.05
N SER A 133 -6.35 -10.58 8.78
CA SER A 133 -7.70 -11.03 8.46
C SER A 133 -8.76 -10.04 8.96
N SER A 134 -9.84 -9.88 8.19
CA SER A 134 -11.00 -9.05 8.55
C SER A 134 -12.31 -9.85 8.50
N LEU A 135 -13.22 -9.58 9.42
CA LEU A 135 -14.54 -10.22 9.44
C LEU A 135 -15.58 -9.50 8.55
N THR A 136 -15.37 -8.21 8.26
CA THR A 136 -16.42 -7.34 7.70
C THR A 136 -16.16 -6.92 6.25
N GLY A 137 -14.91 -6.91 5.80
CA GLY A 137 -14.58 -6.56 4.43
C GLY A 137 -13.14 -6.17 4.23
N LEU A 138 -12.88 -5.30 3.25
CA LEU A 138 -11.57 -4.72 3.02
C LEU A 138 -11.40 -3.42 3.81
N ALA A 139 -10.33 -3.35 4.60
CA ALA A 139 -9.82 -2.12 5.17
C ALA A 139 -8.42 -1.86 4.62
N ILE A 140 -8.15 -0.61 4.25
CA ILE A 140 -6.88 -0.17 3.71
C ILE A 140 -6.40 0.98 4.58
N SER A 141 -5.24 0.84 5.20
CA SER A 141 -4.54 1.93 5.87
C SER A 141 -3.24 2.19 5.13
N ILE A 142 -3.04 3.40 4.65
CA ILE A 142 -1.77 3.80 4.03
C ILE A 142 -1.21 4.94 4.84
N THR A 143 0.08 4.85 5.15
CA THR A 143 0.85 5.98 5.68
C THR A 143 1.78 6.45 4.60
N CYS A 144 1.78 7.76 4.31
CA CYS A 144 2.70 8.37 3.37
C CYS A 144 3.70 9.29 4.06
N ILE A 145 4.95 9.19 3.63
CA ILE A 145 6.09 9.93 4.14
C ILE A 145 6.68 10.73 2.97
N GLY A 146 6.95 12.03 3.18
CA GLY A 146 7.53 12.90 2.15
C GLY A 146 8.02 14.24 2.66
#